data_AF-Q629K6-F1
#
_entry.id   AF-Q629K6-F1
#
_cell.length_a   1.000
_cell.length_b   1.000
_cell.length_c   1.000
_cell.angle_alpha   90.00
_cell.angle_beta   90.00
_cell.angle_gamma   90.00
#
_symmetry.space_group_name_H-M   'P 1'
#
loop_
_entity.id
_entity.type
_entity.pdbx_description
1 polymer ?
#
loop_
_entity_poly.entity_id
_entity_poly.type
_entity_poly.pdbx_seq_one_letter_code
_entity_poly.pdbx_strand_id
1 'polypeptide(L)' 'MNVVIKNRIKSMISAHASNKIENVDMGDEEFASMLERAKSPISDEEFAFQEISRVYSECGLSYVKSAV' A
#
# COMPACT_ATOMS: atom_id res chain seq x y z
N MET A 1 9.50 -5.88 -15.89
CA MET A 1 8.86 -5.62 -14.57
C MET A 1 9.32 -6.69 -13.60
N ASN A 2 9.84 -6.30 -12.42
CA ASN A 2 10.33 -7.22 -11.39
C ASN A 2 9.19 -8.14 -10.88
N VAL A 3 9.49 -9.43 -10.62
CA VAL A 3 8.51 -10.42 -10.12
C VAL A 3 7.90 -9.97 -8.79
N VAL A 4 8.69 -9.37 -7.90
CA VAL A 4 8.22 -8.81 -6.62
C VAL A 4 7.17 -7.72 -6.86
N ILE A 5 7.49 -6.74 -7.71
CA ILE A 5 6.57 -5.63 -8.07
C ILE A 5 5.28 -6.16 -8.70
N LYS A 6 5.38 -7.15 -9.60
CA LYS A 6 4.21 -7.77 -10.24
C LYS A 6 3.31 -8.45 -9.21
N ASN A 7 3.90 -9.18 -8.27
CA ASN A 7 3.15 -9.87 -7.23
C ASN A 7 2.51 -8.89 -6.25
N ARG A 8 3.22 -7.84 -5.84
CA ARG A 8 2.70 -6.75 -5.02
C ARG A 8 1.45 -6.12 -5.65
N ILE A 9 1.55 -5.67 -6.90
CA ILE A 9 0.43 -5.05 -7.62
C ILE A 9 -0.76 -6.02 -7.71
N LYS A 10 -0.51 -7.30 -8.03
CA LYS A 10 -1.57 -8.32 -8.08
C LYS A 10 -2.27 -8.48 -6.72
N SER A 11 -1.51 -8.56 -5.63
CA SER A 11 -2.07 -8.66 -4.28
C SER A 11 -2.88 -7.43 -3.89
N MET A 12 -2.42 -6.23 -4.25
CA MET A 12 -3.14 -4.98 -3.98
C MET A 12 -4.48 -4.91 -4.72
N ILE A 13 -4.52 -5.32 -5.99
CA ILE A 13 -5.76 -5.38 -6.77
C ILE A 13 -6.77 -6.34 -6.13
N SER A 14 -6.31 -7.52 -5.71
CA SER A 14 -7.17 -8.48 -5.01
C SER A 14 -7.70 -7.91 -3.70
N ALA A 15 -6.85 -7.25 -2.90
CA ALA A 15 -7.25 -6.65 -1.64
C ALA A 15 -8.27 -5.50 -1.83
N HIS A 16 -8.06 -4.63 -2.81
CA HIS A 16 -9.00 -3.55 -3.11
C HIS A 16 -10.37 -4.09 -3.56
N ALA A 17 -10.40 -5.14 -4.40
CA ALA A 17 -11.65 -5.79 -4.76
C ALA A 17 -12.39 -6.35 -3.54
N SER A 18 -11.68 -7.02 -2.63
CA SER A 18 -12.28 -7.51 -1.37
C SER A 18 -12.79 -6.35 -0.49
N ASN A 19 -12.02 -5.28 -0.34
CA ASN A 19 -12.42 -4.13 0.46
C ASN A 19 -13.67 -3.42 -0.08
N LYS A 20 -13.83 -3.37 -1.43
CA LYS A 20 -15.06 -2.86 -2.06
C LYS A 20 -16.28 -3.71 -1.72
N ILE A 21 -16.16 -5.02 -1.64
CA ILE A 21 -17.27 -5.92 -1.26
C ILE A 21 -17.71 -5.64 0.18
N GLU A 22 -16.75 -5.39 1.07
CA GLU A 22 -16.98 -5.17 2.50
C GLU A 22 -17.29 -3.70 2.87
N ASN A 23 -17.37 -2.78 1.89
CA ASN A 23 -17.54 -1.33 2.10
C ASN A 23 -16.47 -0.69 3.02
N VAL A 24 -15.23 -1.21 2.97
CA VAL A 24 -14.05 -0.68 3.69
C VAL A 24 -12.96 -0.19 2.73
N ASP A 25 -13.39 0.24 1.54
CA ASP A 25 -12.51 0.71 0.48
C ASP A 25 -11.86 2.06 0.82
N MET A 26 -10.65 2.28 0.30
CA MET A 26 -9.88 3.51 0.44
C MET A 26 -10.23 4.57 -0.63
N GLY A 27 -11.05 4.23 -1.62
CA GLY A 27 -11.42 5.06 -2.76
C GLY A 27 -10.55 4.78 -4.00
N ASP A 28 -11.16 4.93 -5.17
CA ASP A 28 -10.52 4.62 -6.47
C ASP A 28 -9.31 5.51 -6.76
N GLU A 29 -9.36 6.79 -6.40
CA GLU A 29 -8.26 7.75 -6.62
C GLU A 29 -7.04 7.44 -5.76
N GLU A 30 -7.26 7.14 -4.48
CA GLU A 30 -6.19 6.77 -3.57
C GLU A 30 -5.59 5.42 -3.95
N PHE A 31 -6.42 4.45 -4.33
CA PHE A 31 -5.95 3.16 -4.82
C PHE A 31 -5.10 3.29 -6.09
N ALA A 32 -5.53 4.09 -7.07
CA ALA A 32 -4.76 4.36 -8.28
C ALA A 32 -3.40 5.00 -7.96
N SER A 33 -3.37 5.94 -7.02
CA SER A 33 -2.13 6.57 -6.54
C SER A 33 -1.21 5.57 -5.84
N MET A 34 -1.77 4.67 -5.03
CA MET A 34 -1.03 3.61 -4.37
C MET A 34 -0.42 2.61 -5.38
N LEU A 35 -1.13 2.29 -6.47
CA LEU A 35 -0.62 1.42 -7.54
C LEU A 35 0.58 2.03 -8.28
N GLU A 36 0.59 3.35 -8.51
CA GLU A 36 1.77 4.01 -9.10
C GLU A 36 2.97 3.94 -8.15
N ARG A 37 2.76 4.18 -6.85
CA ARG A 37 3.83 4.05 -5.83
C ARG A 37 4.34 2.61 -5.71
N ALA A 38 3.46 1.62 -5.86
CA ALA A 38 3.80 0.19 -5.79
C ALA A 38 4.79 -0.26 -6.88
N LYS A 39 4.93 0.49 -7.98
CA LYS A 39 5.91 0.23 -9.05
C LYS A 39 7.35 0.54 -8.64
N SER A 40 7.57 1.15 -7.47
CA SER A 40 8.90 1.47 -6.96
C SER A 40 9.76 0.21 -6.80
N PRO A 41 11.04 0.25 -7.23
CA PRO A 41 11.96 -0.91 -7.20
C PRO A 41 12.54 -1.15 -5.80
N ILE A 42 11.67 -1.17 -4.79
CA ILE A 42 11.98 -1.41 -3.38
C ILE A 42 11.38 -2.75 -2.92
N SER A 43 11.82 -3.25 -1.77
CA SER A 43 11.24 -4.45 -1.16
C SER A 43 9.78 -4.23 -0.71
N ASP A 44 9.03 -5.32 -0.50
CA ASP A 44 7.66 -5.24 0.02
C ASP A 44 7.62 -4.65 1.43
N GLU A 45 8.64 -4.91 2.25
CA GLU A 45 8.77 -4.34 3.60
C GLU A 45 8.99 -2.83 3.57
N GLU A 46 9.87 -2.34 2.69
CA GLU A 46 10.10 -0.90 2.53
C GLU A 46 8.85 -0.20 1.99
N PHE A 47 8.17 -0.81 1.01
CA PHE A 47 6.93 -0.25 0.48
C PHE A 47 5.85 -0.17 1.57
N ALA A 48 5.64 -1.24 2.33
CA ALA A 48 4.69 -1.25 3.43
C ALA A 48 5.02 -0.19 4.48
N PHE A 49 6.31 -0.06 4.86
CA PHE A 49 6.73 0.98 5.79
C PHE A 49 6.44 2.39 5.27
N GLN A 50 6.71 2.66 3.99
CA GLN A 50 6.41 3.96 3.38
C GLN A 50 4.91 4.27 3.37
N GLU A 51 4.07 3.32 2.97
CA GLU A 51 2.62 3.54 2.92
C GLU A 51 2.01 3.71 4.31
N ILE A 52 2.42 2.91 5.29
CA ILE A 52 1.95 3.07 6.68
C ILE A 52 2.38 4.43 7.23
N SER A 53 3.64 4.81 7.02
CA SER A 53 4.16 6.11 7.49
C SER A 53 3.41 7.29 6.88
N ARG A 54 3.10 7.21 5.58
CA ARG A 54 2.31 8.23 4.88
C ARG A 54 0.91 8.36 5.49
N VAL A 55 0.19 7.26 5.66
CA VAL A 55 -1.16 7.28 6.25
C VAL A 55 -1.14 7.83 7.68
N TYR A 56 -0.14 7.45 8.49
CA TYR A 56 0.02 8.02 9.84
C TYR A 56 0.26 9.54 9.79
N SER A 57 1.05 10.02 8.83
CA SER A 57 1.36 11.44 8.70
C SER A 57 0.13 12.29 8.34
N GLU A 58 -0.84 11.73 7.61
CA GLU A 58 -2.13 12.38 7.32
C GLU A 58 -2.95 12.60 8.60
N CYS A 59 -2.74 11.77 9.62
CA CYS A 59 -3.34 11.92 10.94
C CYS A 59 -2.50 12.78 11.91
N GLY A 60 -1.38 13.36 11.46
CA GLY A 60 -0.44 14.09 12.33
C GLY A 60 0.38 13.19 13.25
N LEU A 61 0.49 11.89 12.92
CA LEU A 61 1.23 10.90 13.69
C LEU A 61 2.50 10.46 12.94
N SER A 62 3.48 9.95 13.70
CA SER A 62 4.67 9.31 13.13
C SER A 62 4.59 7.80 13.37
N TYR A 63 4.68 7.00 12.31
CA TYR A 63 4.83 5.56 12.45
C TYR A 63 6.29 5.22 12.81
N VAL A 64 6.49 4.42 13.85
CA VAL A 64 7.80 3.90 14.25
C VAL A 64 7.79 2.40 14.08
N LYS A 65 8.68 1.87 13.23
CA LYS A 65 8.81 0.42 13.01
C LYS A 65 9.25 -0.22 14.33
N SER A 66 8.36 -0.99 14.96
CA SER A 66 8.71 -1.75 16.15
C SER A 66 9.65 -2.89 15.77
N ALA A 67 10.77 -3.03 16.49
CA ALA A 67 11.66 -4.18 16.38
C ALA A 67 11.10 -5.30 17.26
N VAL A 68 10.22 -6.13 16.70
CA VAL A 68 9.77 -7.38 17.33
C VAL A 68 10.25 -8.54 16.50
#